data_AF-A0A955XDA7-F1
#
_entry.id   AF-A0A955XDA7-F1
#
_cell.length_a   1.000
_cell.length_b   1.000
_cell.length_c   1.000
_cell.angle_alpha   90.00
_cell.angle_beta   90.00
_cell.angle_gamma   90.00
#
_symmetry.space_group_name_H-M   'P 1'
#
loop_
_entity.id
_entity.type
_entity.pdbx_description
1 polymer ?
#
loop_
_entity_poly.entity_id
_entity_poly.type
_entity_poly.pdbx_seq_one_letter_code
_entity_poly.pdbx_strand_id
1 'polypeptide(L)' 'MDKVALLAQIRAALEAELAAITASAADARSAATHEDAKPENQYDTRGLEASYLAGAQAGRAQDLAARIANLEFIQLKAY' A
#
# COMPACT_ATOMS: atom_id res chain seq x y z
N MET A 1 29.66 3.77 8.10
CA MET A 1 28.21 3.82 7.84
C MET A 1 27.53 3.09 8.99
N ASP A 2 26.66 3.76 9.72
CA ASP A 2 25.95 3.15 10.85
C ASP A 2 24.80 2.29 10.32
N LYS A 3 24.91 0.97 10.50
CA LYS A 3 23.92 -0.01 10.03
C LYS A 3 22.58 0.14 10.77
N VAL A 4 22.61 0.56 12.04
CA VAL A 4 21.40 0.82 12.83
C VAL A 4 20.67 2.02 12.26
N ALA A 5 21.41 3.10 11.98
CA ALA A 5 20.83 4.29 11.35
C ALA A 5 20.27 3.99 9.95
N LEU A 6 20.96 3.18 9.15
CA LEU A 6 20.46 2.74 7.84
C LEU A 6 19.17 1.91 7.96
N LEU A 7 19.11 0.96 8.89
CA LEU A 7 17.92 0.13 9.11
C LEU A 7 16.72 0.99 9.51
N ALA A 8 16.93 1.98 10.39
CA ALA A 8 15.90 2.93 10.79
C ALA A 8 15.39 3.77 9.61
N GLN A 9 16.28 4.23 8.73
CA GLN A 9 15.90 4.97 7.52
C GLN A 9 15.09 4.12 6.54
N ILE A 10 15.50 2.86 6.33
CA ILE A 10 14.76 1.91 5.48
C ILE A 10 13.35 1.67 6.05
N ARG A 11 13.25 1.44 7.37
CA ARG A 11 11.96 1.26 8.05
C ARG A 11 11.06 2.47 7.87
N ALA A 12 11.57 3.67 8.12
CA ALA A 12 10.80 4.91 7.97
C ALA A 12 10.31 5.13 6.52
N ALA A 13 11.15 4.82 5.52
CA ALA A 13 10.76 4.92 4.12
C ALA A 13 9.63 3.94 3.76
N LEU A 14 9.71 2.70 4.24
CA LEU A 14 8.67 1.70 4.03
C LEU A 14 7.38 2.07 4.77
N GLU A 15 7.44 2.60 5.99
CA GLU A 15 6.25 3.07 6.71
C GLU A 15 5.55 4.23 5.97
N ALA A 16 6.32 5.14 5.38
CA ALA A 16 5.78 6.21 4.54
C ALA A 16 5.12 5.66 3.26
N GLU A 17 5.74 4.67 2.61
CA GLU A 17 5.15 3.99 1.44
C GLU A 17 3.88 3.24 1.81
N LEU A 18 3.85 2.57 2.98
CA LEU A 18 2.67 1.88 3.50
C LEU A 18 1.51 2.85 3.71
N ALA A 19 1.77 4.00 4.30
CA ALA A 19 0.74 5.02 4.50
C ALA A 19 0.18 5.51 3.16
N ALA A 20 1.06 5.78 2.18
CA ALA A 20 0.65 6.25 0.86
C ALA A 20 -0.18 5.22 0.09
N ILE A 21 0.25 3.95 0.04
CA ILE A 21 -0.48 2.90 -0.68
C ILE A 21 -1.82 2.56 0.01
N THR A 22 -1.88 2.67 1.34
CA THR A 22 -3.11 2.46 2.11
C THR A 22 -4.13 3.56 1.83
N ALA A 23 -3.70 4.83 1.80
CA ALA A 23 -4.54 5.95 1.40
C ALA A 23 -5.06 5.77 -0.03
N SER A 24 -4.17 5.43 -0.97
CA SER A 24 -4.57 5.20 -2.35
C SER A 24 -5.57 4.06 -2.51
N ALA A 25 -5.41 2.96 -1.77
CA ALA A 25 -6.36 1.86 -1.76
C ALA A 25 -7.74 2.28 -1.23
N ALA A 26 -7.78 3.13 -0.21
CA ALA A 26 -9.03 3.68 0.32
C ALA A 26 -9.72 4.60 -0.69
N ASP A 27 -8.97 5.45 -1.38
CA ASP A 27 -9.49 6.35 -2.43
C ASP A 27 -10.06 5.55 -3.61
N ALA A 28 -9.30 4.56 -4.10
CA ALA A 28 -9.76 3.69 -5.18
C ALA A 28 -11.02 2.89 -4.79
N ARG A 29 -11.09 2.45 -3.53
CA ARG A 29 -12.29 1.78 -3.00
C ARG A 29 -13.48 2.74 -2.94
N SER A 30 -13.27 3.97 -2.49
CA SER A 30 -14.32 4.99 -2.45
C SER A 30 -14.84 5.27 -3.86
N ALA A 31 -13.94 5.45 -4.83
CA ALA A 31 -14.26 5.64 -6.24
C ALA A 31 -15.02 4.44 -6.84
N ALA A 32 -14.73 3.21 -6.40
CA ALA A 32 -15.44 2.02 -6.83
C ALA A 32 -16.89 1.93 -6.31
N THR A 33 -17.18 2.54 -5.17
CA THR A 33 -18.49 2.47 -4.50
C THR A 33 -19.32 3.75 -4.59
N HIS A 34 -18.76 4.82 -5.19
CA HIS A 34 -19.45 6.09 -5.35
C HIS A 34 -20.66 5.96 -6.28
N GLU A 35 -21.65 6.85 -6.16
CA GLU A 35 -22.83 6.82 -7.04
C GLU A 35 -22.46 7.00 -8.52
N ASP A 36 -21.43 7.80 -8.80
CA ASP A 36 -20.86 8.03 -10.13
C ASP A 36 -20.09 6.81 -10.69
N ALA A 37 -19.86 5.78 -9.87
CA ALA A 37 -19.27 4.52 -10.29
C ALA A 37 -20.28 3.59 -10.97
N LYS A 38 -21.58 3.92 -10.91
CA LYS A 38 -22.63 3.19 -11.62
C LYS A 38 -22.39 3.33 -13.13
N PRO A 39 -22.30 2.22 -13.87
CA PRO A 39 -22.09 2.28 -15.30
C PRO A 39 -23.18 3.10 -16.00
N GLU A 40 -22.79 4.16 -16.72
CA GLU A 40 -23.73 4.96 -17.51
C GLU A 40 -24.18 4.23 -18.78
N ASN A 41 -23.38 3.27 -19.24
CA ASN A 41 -23.68 2.38 -20.38
C ASN A 41 -22.89 1.06 -20.27
N GLN A 42 -23.11 0.14 -21.21
CA GLN A 42 -22.49 -1.20 -21.19
C GLN A 42 -20.96 -1.23 -21.39
N TYR A 43 -20.35 -0.11 -21.76
CA TYR A 43 -18.91 0.04 -21.95
C TYR A 43 -18.24 0.80 -20.81
N ASP A 44 -19.01 1.32 -19.85
CA ASP A 44 -18.46 2.06 -18.71
C ASP A 44 -17.92 1.10 -17.64
N THR A 45 -16.60 1.08 -17.53
CA THR A 45 -15.84 0.17 -16.65
C THR A 45 -15.24 0.88 -15.44
N ARG A 46 -15.49 2.18 -15.24
CA ARG A 46 -14.81 3.00 -14.21
C ARG A 46 -14.91 2.40 -12.81
N GLY A 47 -16.10 1.98 -12.38
CA GLY A 47 -16.30 1.34 -11.08
C GLY A 47 -15.61 -0.02 -10.96
N LEU A 48 -15.56 -0.79 -12.05
CA LEU A 48 -14.89 -2.09 -12.10
C LEU A 48 -13.36 -1.92 -12.02
N GLU A 49 -12.80 -1.02 -12.82
CA GLU A 49 -11.36 -0.70 -12.83
C GLU A 49 -10.91 -0.16 -11.47
N ALA A 50 -11.69 0.74 -10.86
CA ALA A 50 -11.43 1.24 -9.51
C ALA A 50 -11.45 0.11 -8.46
N SER A 51 -12.37 -0.85 -8.58
CA SER A 51 -12.44 -2.02 -7.69
C SER A 51 -11.19 -2.90 -7.78
N TYR A 52 -10.73 -3.18 -9.00
CA TYR A 52 -9.49 -3.93 -9.23
C TYR A 52 -8.27 -3.19 -8.70
N LEU A 53 -8.20 -1.87 -8.94
CA LEU A 53 -7.12 -1.03 -8.44
C LEU A 53 -7.06 -1.06 -6.91
N ALA A 54 -8.20 -0.88 -6.23
CA ALA A 54 -8.29 -0.92 -4.79
C ALA A 54 -7.80 -2.27 -4.22
N GLY A 55 -8.21 -3.38 -4.85
CA GLY A 55 -7.78 -4.72 -4.46
C GLY A 55 -6.26 -4.92 -4.62
N ALA A 56 -5.70 -4.50 -5.75
CA ALA A 56 -4.26 -4.59 -6.01
C ALA A 56 -3.45 -3.75 -5.01
N GLN A 57 -3.89 -2.53 -4.72
CA GLN A 57 -3.23 -1.64 -3.77
C GLN A 57 -3.32 -2.17 -2.33
N ALA A 58 -4.47 -2.73 -1.93
CA ALA A 58 -4.62 -3.38 -0.64
C ALA A 58 -3.70 -4.60 -0.49
N GLY A 59 -3.56 -5.43 -1.52
CA GLY A 59 -2.61 -6.55 -1.53
C GLY A 59 -1.17 -6.09 -1.39
N ARG A 60 -0.81 -4.98 -2.06
CA ARG A 60 0.53 -4.37 -1.94
C ARG A 60 0.78 -3.81 -0.54
N ALA A 61 -0.23 -3.19 0.08
CA ALA A 61 -0.15 -2.72 1.46
C ALA A 61 0.13 -3.87 2.44
N GLN A 62 -0.53 -5.01 2.26
CA GLN A 62 -0.33 -6.20 3.08
C GLN A 62 1.10 -6.76 2.96
N ASP A 63 1.61 -6.89 1.73
CA ASP A 63 2.99 -7.34 1.50
C ASP A 63 4.01 -6.39 2.14
N LEU A 64 3.78 -5.08 2.01
CA LEU A 64 4.68 -4.08 2.57
C LEU A 64 4.66 -4.05 4.10
N ALA A 65 3.49 -4.22 4.71
CA ALA A 65 3.36 -4.40 6.16
C ALA A 65 4.12 -5.65 6.66
N ALA A 66 4.03 -6.77 5.93
CA ALA A 66 4.78 -7.98 6.26
C ALA A 66 6.30 -7.77 6.15
N ARG A 67 6.77 -7.03 5.14
CA ARG A 67 8.19 -6.67 4.99
C ARG A 67 8.67 -5.79 6.15
N ILE A 68 7.89 -4.79 6.57
CA ILE A 68 8.21 -3.96 7.74
C ILE A 68 8.32 -4.82 8.99
N ALA A 69 7.36 -5.71 9.23
CA ALA A 69 7.40 -6.63 10.37
C ALA A 69 8.65 -7.52 10.34
N ASN A 70 9.05 -8.02 9.16
CA ASN A 70 10.27 -8.81 9.01
C ASN A 70 11.55 -8.02 9.35
N LEU A 71 11.58 -6.71 9.11
CA LEU A 71 12.72 -5.86 9.49
C LEU A 71 12.92 -5.77 11.00
N GLU A 72 11.86 -5.89 11.80
CA GLU A 72 11.93 -5.84 13.27
C GLU A 72 12.70 -7.04 13.85
N PHE A 73 12.79 -8.14 13.10
CA PHE A 73 13.52 -9.33 13.51
C PHE A 73 14.99 -9.35 13.05
N ILE A 74 15.45 -8.31 12.34
CA ILE A 74 16.86 -8.25 11.91
C ILE A 74 17.75 -7.94 13.10
N GLN A 75 18.56 -8.93 13.50
CA GLN A 75 19.61 -8.72 14.49
C GLN A 75 20.90 -8.22 13.83
N LEU A 76 21.24 -6.97 14.11
CA LEU A 76 22.53 -6.41 13.72
C LEU A 76 23.61 -6.85 14.72
N LYS A 77 24.59 -7.64 14.26
CA LYS A 77 25.80 -7.89 15.06
C LYS A 77 26.62 -6.61 15.16
N ALA A 78 26.88 -6.17 16.39
CA ALA A 78 27.92 -5.20 16.68
C ALA A 78 29.28 -5.87 16.41
N TYR A 79 30.09 -5.27 15.54
CA TYR A 79 31.49 -5.61 15.31
C TYR A 79 32.36 -4.49 15.84
#